data_AF-A0A7X9L0U6-F1
#
_entry.id   AF-A0A7X9L0U6-F1
#
_cell.length_a   1.000
_cell.length_b   1.000
_cell.length_c   1.000
_cell.angle_alpha   90.00
_cell.angle_beta   90.00
_cell.angle_gamma   90.00
#
_symmetry.space_group_name_H-M   'P 1'
#
loop_
_entity.id
_entity.type
_entity.pdbx_description
1 polymer ?
#
loop_
_entity_poly.entity_id
_entity_poly.type
_entity_poly.pdbx_seq_one_letter_code
_entity_poly.pdbx_strand_id
1 'polypeptide(L)' 'MTAKQMFAQKGYEQTTNDENAVMYKKKSKDRYTEKRIVFKKKGKEFMVEWEECFTGAYADSVDLEELKAIIKQAEELNWL' A
#
# COMPACT_ATOMS: atom_id res chain seq x y z
N MET A 1 15.06 0.13 -9.24
CA MET A 1 13.75 -0.56 -9.16
C MET A 1 12.73 0.47 -8.68
N THR A 2 11.53 0.47 -9.25
CA THR A 2 10.45 1.40 -8.83
C THR A 2 9.68 0.84 -7.63
N ALA A 3 9.00 1.71 -6.88
CA ALA A 3 8.13 1.28 -5.78
C ALA A 3 7.07 0.27 -6.25
N LYS A 4 6.46 0.53 -7.41
CA LYS A 4 5.50 -0.38 -8.05
C LYS A 4 6.08 -1.78 -8.28
N GLN A 5 7.33 -1.87 -8.76
CA GLN A 5 8.01 -3.15 -8.96
C GLN A 5 8.29 -3.87 -7.63
N MET A 6 8.70 -3.13 -6.59
CA MET A 6 8.94 -3.70 -5.26
C MET A 6 7.66 -4.24 -4.63
N PHE A 7 6.56 -3.48 -4.72
CA PHE A 7 5.24 -3.93 -4.28
C PHE A 7 4.76 -5.16 -5.06
N ALA A 8 4.97 -5.19 -6.38
CA ALA A 8 4.61 -6.35 -7.21
C ALA A 8 5.35 -7.63 -6.79
N GLN A 9 6.63 -7.56 -6.41
CA GLN A 9 7.38 -8.71 -5.89
C GLN A 9 6.80 -9.26 -4.58
N LYS A 10 6.10 -8.41 -3.81
CA LYS A 10 5.40 -8.79 -2.57
C LYS A 10 3.96 -9.26 -2.81
N GLY A 11 3.51 -9.28 -4.06
CA GLY A 11 2.17 -9.70 -4.45
C GLY A 11 1.11 -8.58 -4.38
N TYR A 12 1.52 -7.32 -4.36
CA TYR A 12 0.60 -6.19 -4.45
C TYR A 12 0.38 -5.77 -5.91
N GLU A 13 -0.81 -5.27 -6.18
CA GLU A 13 -1.21 -4.63 -7.43
C GLU A 13 -1.50 -3.14 -7.18
N GLN A 14 -1.02 -2.27 -8.07
CA GLN A 14 -1.37 -0.84 -8.03
C GLN A 14 -2.78 -0.66 -8.60
N THR A 15 -3.73 -0.26 -7.76
CA THR A 15 -5.15 -0.11 -8.14
C THR A 15 -5.59 1.34 -8.28
N THR A 16 -4.81 2.28 -7.73
CA THR A 16 -5.06 3.72 -7.87
C THR A 16 -3.74 4.44 -8.09
N ASN A 17 -3.73 5.39 -9.03
CA ASN A 17 -2.65 6.34 -9.24
C ASN A 17 -3.23 7.59 -9.93
N ASP A 18 -3.78 8.49 -9.13
CA ASP A 18 -4.41 9.73 -9.60
C ASP A 18 -3.82 10.94 -8.87
N GLU A 19 -4.39 12.12 -9.07
CA GLU A 19 -3.94 13.36 -8.44
C GLU A 19 -4.04 13.37 -6.91
N ASN A 20 -4.90 12.53 -6.33
CA ASN A 20 -5.19 12.51 -4.90
C ASN A 20 -4.42 11.41 -4.17
N ALA A 21 -4.28 10.24 -4.79
CA ALA A 21 -3.73 9.06 -4.12
C ALA A 21 -2.97 8.09 -5.03
N VAL A 22 -2.11 7.30 -4.38
CA VAL A 22 -1.57 6.04 -4.93
C VAL A 22 -2.00 4.90 -4.01
N MET A 23 -2.55 3.83 -4.55
CA MET A 23 -3.03 2.68 -3.77
C MET A 23 -2.50 1.36 -4.30
N TYR A 24 -2.05 0.52 -3.38
CA TYR A 24 -1.64 -0.86 -3.62
C TYR A 24 -2.53 -1.82 -2.84
N LYS A 25 -2.96 -2.91 -3.47
CA LYS A 25 -3.78 -3.97 -2.84
C LYS A 25 -3.14 -5.34 -2.99
N LYS A 26 -3.21 -6.15 -1.94
CA LYS A 26 -2.79 -7.55 -1.92
C LYS A 26 -3.90 -8.39 -1.31
N LYS A 27 -4.38 -9.37 -2.08
CA LYS A 27 -5.34 -10.35 -1.58
C LYS A 27 -4.65 -11.30 -0.61
N SER A 28 -5.30 -11.59 0.50
CA SER A 28 -4.87 -12.68 1.37
C SER A 28 -5.28 -14.04 0.78
N LYS A 29 -4.80 -15.12 1.40
CA LYS A 29 -5.14 -16.50 1.02
C LYS A 29 -6.61 -16.82 1.30
N ASP A 30 -7.22 -16.18 2.28
CA ASP A 30 -8.67 -16.23 2.43
C ASP A 30 -9.29 -15.17 1.48
N ARG A 31 -10.42 -15.52 0.84
CA ARG A 31 -11.03 -14.68 -0.19
C ARG A 31 -11.68 -13.40 0.36
N TYR A 32 -11.55 -13.14 1.66
CA TYR A 32 -12.34 -12.15 2.37
C TYR A 32 -11.49 -11.05 3.01
N THR A 33 -10.16 -11.15 2.93
CA THR A 33 -9.23 -10.13 3.43
C THR A 33 -8.35 -9.54 2.34
N GLU A 34 -8.28 -8.22 2.30
CA GLU A 34 -7.37 -7.47 1.44
C GLU A 34 -6.49 -6.54 2.29
N LYS A 35 -5.17 -6.65 2.12
CA LYS A 35 -4.22 -5.67 2.64
C LYS A 35 -4.08 -4.53 1.64
N ARG A 36 -4.18 -3.30 2.11
CA ARG A 36 -4.07 -2.08 1.31
C ARG A 36 -3.01 -1.16 1.85
N ILE A 37 -2.27 -0.52 0.95
CA ILE A 37 -1.33 0.55 1.29
C ILE A 37 -1.76 1.77 0.47
N VAL A 38 -2.13 2.84 1.16
CA VAL A 38 -2.70 4.06 0.56
C VAL A 38 -1.78 5.23 0.85
N PHE A 39 -1.32 5.93 -0.20
CA PHE A 39 -0.54 7.16 -0.11
C PHE A 39 -1.44 8.34 -0.48
N LYS A 40 -1.75 9.21 0.47
CA LYS A 40 -2.58 10.41 0.24
C LYS A 40 -1.67 11.61 -0.04
N LYS A 41 -1.69 12.10 -1.28
CA LYS A 41 -0.76 13.13 -1.79
C LYS A 41 -0.91 14.47 -1.07
N LYS A 42 -2.14 14.89 -0.76
CA LYS A 42 -2.41 16.18 -0.09
C LYS A 42 -1.82 16.28 1.32
N GLY A 43 -1.75 15.17 2.06
CA GLY A 43 -1.25 15.14 3.44
C GLY A 43 0.18 14.64 3.59
N LYS A 44 0.78 14.11 2.51
CA LYS A 44 2.04 13.34 2.56
C LYS A 44 1.98 12.22 3.62
N GLU A 45 0.82 11.60 3.74
CA GLU A 45 0.56 10.51 4.69
C GLU A 45 0.38 9.19 3.94
N PHE A 46 0.75 8.09 4.58
CA PHE A 46 0.39 6.75 4.12
C PHE A 46 -0.32 5.98 5.22
N MET A 47 -1.17 5.05 4.81
CA MET A 47 -1.91 4.16 5.70
C MET A 47 -1.77 2.73 5.21
N VAL A 48 -1.72 1.80 6.16
CA VAL A 48 -1.74 0.36 5.91
C VAL A 48 -3.00 -0.19 6.56
N GLU A 49 -3.89 -0.75 5.74
CA GLU A 49 -5.22 -1.19 6.15
C GLU A 49 -5.39 -2.67 5.84
N TRP A 50 -6.06 -3.39 6.74
CA TRP A 50 -6.70 -4.68 6.45
C TRP A 50 -8.19 -4.46 6.35
N GLU A 51 -8.75 -4.73 5.17
CA GLU A 51 -10.19 -4.79 4.99
C GLU A 51 -10.64 -6.25 5.08
N GLU A 52 -11.29 -6.61 6.18
CA GLU A 52 -12.17 -7.78 6.24
C GLU A 52 -13.51 -7.38 5.63
N CYS A 53 -14.01 -8.16 4.66
CA CYS A 53 -15.24 -7.86 3.91
C CYS A 53 -16.50 -7.62 4.76
N PHE A 54 -16.48 -7.78 6.10
CA PHE A 54 -17.67 -7.75 6.95
C PHE A 54 -17.54 -7.05 8.32
N THR A 55 -16.35 -6.58 8.75
CA THR A 55 -16.12 -6.27 10.19
C THR A 55 -15.26 -5.04 10.51
N GLY A 56 -14.80 -4.28 9.49
CA GLY A 56 -14.08 -3.01 9.69
C GLY A 56 -12.59 -3.09 9.35
N ALA A 57 -11.91 -1.94 9.44
CA ALA A 57 -10.50 -1.80 9.11
C ALA A 57 -9.62 -2.08 10.33
N TYR A 58 -8.68 -3.03 10.20
CA TYR A 58 -7.67 -3.32 11.20
C TYR A 58 -6.30 -2.82 10.76
N ALA A 59 -5.48 -2.37 11.71
CA ALA A 59 -4.09 -2.01 11.45
C ALA A 59 -3.21 -3.28 11.40
N ASP A 60 -2.26 -3.34 10.47
CA ASP A 60 -1.32 -4.45 10.34
C ASP A 60 0.12 -3.96 10.36
N SER A 61 1.00 -4.86 10.77
CA SER A 61 2.43 -4.74 10.63
C SER A 61 2.85 -4.70 9.16
N VAL A 62 3.97 -4.05 8.87
CA VAL A 62 4.68 -4.15 7.58
C VAL A 62 6.02 -4.80 7.82
N ASP A 63 6.41 -5.70 6.92
CA ASP A 63 7.76 -6.25 6.96
C ASP A 63 8.80 -5.27 6.39
N LEU A 64 10.10 -5.57 6.57
CA LEU A 64 11.18 -4.67 6.14
C LEU A 64 11.17 -4.40 4.63
N GLU A 65 10.80 -5.37 3.81
CA GLU A 65 10.76 -5.18 2.35
C GLU A 65 9.55 -4.34 1.94
N GLU A 66 8.41 -4.50 2.63
CA GLU A 66 7.26 -3.61 2.50
C GLU A 66 7.63 -2.18 2.93
N LEU A 67 8.35 -2.01 4.03
CA LEU A 67 8.83 -0.70 4.48
C LEU A 67 9.76 -0.05 3.45
N LYS A 68 10.70 -0.80 2.86
CA LYS A 68 11.56 -0.29 1.78
C LYS A 68 10.76 0.15 0.56
N ALA A 69 9.72 -0.59 0.18
CA ALA A 69 8.83 -0.22 -0.91
C ALA A 69 8.02 1.05 -0.57
N ILE A 70 7.58 1.20 0.68
CA ILE A 70 6.90 2.41 1.16
C ILE A 70 7.81 3.63 1.09
N ILE A 71 9.05 3.51 1.59
CA ILE A 71 10.04 4.60 1.50
C ILE A 71 10.30 4.95 0.04
N LYS A 72 10.47 3.93 -0.84
CA LYS A 72 10.67 4.17 -2.26
C LYS A 72 9.52 4.92 -2.91
N GLN A 73 8.28 4.61 -2.53
CA GLN A 73 7.10 5.31 -3.03
C GLN A 73 7.07 6.77 -2.56
N ALA A 74 7.48 7.04 -1.32
CA ALA A 74 7.58 8.39 -0.78
C ALA A 74 8.66 9.23 -1.51
N GLU A 75 9.83 8.64 -1.82
CA GLU A 75 10.85 9.27 -2.67
C GLU A 75 10.29 9.61 -4.07
N GLU A 76 9.59 8.66 -4.72
CA GLU A 76 8.99 8.88 -6.05
C GLU A 76 7.90 9.96 -6.05
N LEU A 77 7.28 10.22 -4.90
CA LEU A 77 6.33 11.31 -4.70
C LEU A 77 6.99 12.62 -4.24
N ASN A 78 8.32 12.66 -4.12
CA ASN A 78 9.10 13.79 -3.59
C ASN A 78 8.69 14.20 -2.18
N TRP A 79 8.45 13.22 -1.31
CA TRP A 79 8.16 13.48 0.12
C TRP A 79 9.41 13.44 0.98
N LEU A 80 10.47 12.79 0.49
CA LEU A 80 11.79 12.58 1.11
C LEU A 80 12.89 12.84 0.09
#